data_AF-A0A2V7F8C1-F1
#
_entry.id   AF-A0A2V7F8C1-F1
#
_cell.length_a   1.000
_cell.length_b   1.000
_cell.length_c   1.000
_cell.angle_alpha   90.00
_cell.angle_beta   90.00
_cell.angle_gamma   90.00
#
_symmetry.space_group_name_H-M   'P 1'
#
loop_
_entity.id
_entity.type
_entity.pdbx_description
1 polymer ?
#
loop_
_entity_poly.entity_id
_entity_poly.type
_entity_poly.pdbx_seq_one_letter_code
_entity_poly.pdbx_strand_id
1 'polypeptide(L)'
;MTAFFRRHRVFVVLVGLAVLVTTLVAYRIRKQQAAAVPRRQLEIVVGVVKPIRKDLDVKLAYTADVLPHQQVAIFSKVSGYIKRLGADLGDFVTEGQLLVEVEALELAAAVEQARAAVATAEA
;
A
#
# COMPACT_ATOMS: atom_id res chain seq x y z
N MET A 1 7.66 92.92 -65.21
CA MET A 1 8.69 92.49 -64.24
C MET A 1 8.10 92.67 -62.84
N THR A 2 7.65 91.69 -62.03
CA THR A 2 8.41 90.60 -61.35
C THR A 2 7.47 89.58 -60.64
N ALA A 3 6.35 89.12 -61.23
CA ALA A 3 5.34 88.30 -60.52
C ALA A 3 5.38 86.76 -60.78
N PHE A 4 6.18 86.27 -61.74
CA PHE A 4 6.14 84.85 -62.17
C PHE A 4 7.02 83.90 -61.32
N PHE A 5 8.09 84.42 -60.69
CA PHE A 5 9.10 83.61 -59.97
C PHE A 5 8.64 83.09 -58.58
N ARG A 6 7.64 83.72 -57.95
CA ARG A 6 7.20 83.36 -56.57
C ARG A 6 6.39 82.07 -56.52
N ARG A 7 5.62 81.77 -57.57
CA ARG A 7 4.75 80.58 -57.64
C ARG A 7 5.54 79.28 -57.85
N HIS A 8 6.63 79.33 -58.62
CA HIS A 8 7.55 78.19 -58.79
C HIS A 8 8.34 77.88 -57.51
N ARG A 9 8.79 78.91 -56.77
CA ARG A 9 9.47 78.70 -55.47
C ARG A 9 8.58 78.00 -54.44
N VAL A 10 7.28 78.35 -54.38
CA VAL A 10 6.33 77.68 -53.47
C VAL A 10 6.04 76.23 -53.91
N PHE A 11 5.98 75.96 -55.23
CA PHE A 11 5.75 74.61 -55.74
C PHE A 11 6.93 73.66 -55.45
N VAL A 12 8.17 74.14 -55.59
CA VAL A 12 9.38 73.35 -55.26
C VAL A 12 9.45 73.01 -53.77
N VAL A 13 9.08 73.95 -52.89
CA VAL A 13 9.05 73.71 -51.43
C VAL A 13 7.96 72.68 -51.06
N LEU A 14 6.78 72.73 -51.68
CA LEU A 14 5.71 71.76 -51.44
C LEU A 14 6.08 70.34 -51.90
N VAL A 15 6.72 70.22 -53.07
CA VAL A 15 7.20 68.91 -53.57
C VAL A 15 8.30 68.37 -52.66
N GLY A 16 9.25 69.21 -52.23
CA GLY A 16 10.29 68.80 -51.27
C GLY A 16 9.71 68.33 -49.92
N LEU A 17 8.71 69.03 -49.40
CA LEU A 17 8.02 68.63 -48.17
C LEU A 17 7.28 67.30 -48.33
N ALA A 18 6.59 67.08 -49.46
CA ALA A 18 5.90 65.83 -49.75
C ALA A 18 6.87 64.64 -49.86
N VAL A 19 8.04 64.83 -50.48
CA VAL A 19 9.09 63.80 -50.53
C VAL A 19 9.66 63.50 -49.14
N LEU A 20 9.84 64.52 -48.29
CA LEU A 20 10.30 64.34 -46.91
C LEU A 20 9.28 63.58 -46.05
N VAL A 21 7.99 63.89 -46.19
CA VAL A 21 6.92 63.23 -45.44
C VAL A 21 6.76 61.76 -45.88
N THR A 22 6.78 61.50 -47.19
CA THR A 22 6.67 60.13 -47.72
C THR A 22 7.84 59.24 -47.29
N THR A 23 9.06 59.77 -47.28
CA THR A 23 10.24 59.05 -46.78
C THR A 23 10.20 58.76 -45.28
N LEU A 24 9.74 59.72 -44.46
CA LEU A 24 9.56 59.52 -43.01
C LEU A 24 8.49 58.46 -42.69
N VAL A 25 7.37 58.48 -43.41
CA VAL A 25 6.27 57.51 -43.23
C VAL A 25 6.73 56.10 -43.65
N ALA A 26 7.42 55.98 -44.78
CA ALA A 26 7.99 54.70 -45.22
C ALA A 26 9.00 54.14 -44.20
N TYR A 27 9.82 55.00 -43.60
CA TYR A 27 10.78 54.60 -42.56
C TYR A 27 10.07 54.10 -41.28
N ARG A 28 8.98 54.77 -40.87
CA ARG A 28 8.18 54.37 -39.70
C ARG A 28 7.47 53.02 -39.90
N ILE A 29 6.90 52.78 -41.07
CA ILE A 29 6.18 51.53 -41.38
C ILE A 29 7.15 50.35 -41.36
N ARG A 30 8.33 50.48 -41.97
CA ARG A 30 9.36 49.41 -41.94
C ARG A 30 9.81 49.08 -40.53
N LYS A 31 10.00 50.08 -39.66
CA LYS A 31 10.42 49.86 -38.26
C LYS A 31 9.34 49.17 -37.43
N GLN A 32 8.06 49.48 -37.66
CA GLN A 32 6.96 48.80 -36.97
C GLN A 32 6.78 47.34 -37.41
N GLN A 33 6.97 47.05 -38.69
CA GLN A 33 6.87 45.67 -39.19
C GLN A 33 8.02 44.78 -38.69
N ALA A 34 9.23 45.33 -38.54
CA ALA A 34 10.35 44.60 -37.95
C ALA A 34 10.16 44.27 -36.45
N ALA A 35 9.34 45.04 -35.73
CA ALA A 35 9.00 44.79 -34.32
C ALA A 35 7.83 43.82 -34.13
N ALA A 36 7.11 43.46 -35.20
CA ALA A 36 5.90 42.64 -35.16
C ALA A 36 6.16 41.17 -35.57
N VAL A 37 7.37 40.65 -35.37
CA VAL A 37 7.62 39.21 -35.53
C VAL A 37 7.01 38.49 -34.32
N PRO A 38 5.93 37.69 -34.48
CA PRO A 38 5.32 37.01 -33.35
C PRO A 38 6.32 35.97 -32.82
N ARG A 39 6.66 36.10 -31.54
CA ARG A 39 7.57 35.18 -30.83
C ARG A 39 6.92 33.80 -30.83
N ARG A 40 7.48 32.87 -31.60
CA ARG A 40 7.00 31.49 -31.73
C ARG A 40 7.10 30.83 -30.35
N GLN A 41 5.99 30.79 -29.63
CA GLN A 41 5.91 30.13 -28.33
C GLN A 41 6.00 28.64 -28.60
N LEU A 42 7.09 28.02 -28.15
CA LEU A 42 7.32 26.60 -28.28
C LEU A 42 6.29 25.89 -27.40
N GLU A 43 5.23 25.37 -28.02
CA GLU A 43 4.26 24.50 -27.34
C GLU A 43 4.97 23.19 -27.00
N ILE A 44 5.31 23.03 -25.72
CA ILE A 44 5.93 21.80 -25.21
C ILE A 44 4.83 20.75 -25.14
N VAL A 45 4.81 19.84 -26.12
CA VAL A 45 3.87 18.72 -26.16
C VAL A 45 4.30 17.69 -25.12
N VAL A 46 3.43 17.42 -24.15
CA VAL A 46 3.63 16.39 -23.12
C VAL A 46 2.60 15.28 -23.28
N GLY A 47 3.04 14.04 -23.07
CA GLY A 47 2.13 12.90 -23.00
C GLY A 47 1.39 12.90 -21.67
N VAL A 48 0.06 12.83 -21.72
CA VAL A 48 -0.80 12.68 -20.54
C VAL A 48 -1.68 11.45 -20.68
N VAL A 49 -1.99 10.81 -19.55
CA VAL A 49 -2.94 9.70 -19.46
C VAL A 49 -4.05 10.05 -18.47
N LYS A 50 -5.29 9.70 -18.79
CA LYS A 50 -6.42 9.89 -17.88
C LYS A 50 -6.44 8.76 -16.85
N PRO A 51 -6.52 9.06 -15.55
CA PRO A 51 -6.64 8.01 -14.53
C PRO A 51 -7.98 7.30 -14.68
N ILE A 52 -7.94 5.97 -14.59
CA ILE A 52 -9.14 5.12 -14.60
C ILE A 52 -9.42 4.73 -13.15
N ARG A 53 -10.67 4.91 -12.71
CA ARG A 53 -11.12 4.37 -11.42
C ARG A 53 -11.54 2.92 -11.64
N LYS A 54 -10.89 2.02 -10.93
CA LYS A 54 -11.20 0.59 -10.91
C LYS A 54 -11.01 0.09 -9.49
N ASP A 55 -11.88 -0.81 -9.06
CA ASP A 55 -11.71 -1.49 -7.79
C ASP A 55 -10.49 -2.40 -7.86
N LEU A 56 -9.61 -2.26 -6.87
CA LEU A 56 -8.39 -3.05 -6.75
C LEU A 56 -8.58 -4.05 -5.62
N ASP A 57 -8.47 -5.34 -5.94
CA ASP A 57 -8.49 -6.40 -4.94
C ASP A 57 -7.11 -6.47 -4.26
N VAL A 58 -7.02 -5.90 -3.06
CA VAL A 58 -5.79 -5.89 -2.26
C VAL A 58 -5.79 -7.13 -1.37
N LYS A 59 -5.10 -8.19 -1.80
CA LYS A 59 -4.92 -9.42 -1.01
C LYS A 59 -3.66 -9.31 -0.17
N LEU A 60 -3.83 -9.44 1.14
CA LEU A 60 -2.74 -9.52 2.10
C LEU A 60 -2.51 -10.99 2.42
N ALA A 61 -1.29 -11.48 2.17
CA ALA A 61 -0.88 -12.83 2.50
C ALA A 61 0.05 -12.78 3.71
N TYR A 62 -0.27 -13.56 4.73
CA TYR A 62 0.52 -13.68 5.95
C TYR A 62 0.89 -15.14 6.16
N THR A 63 2.12 -15.38 6.59
CA THR A 63 2.54 -16.68 7.08
C THR A 63 2.19 -16.77 8.57
N ALA A 64 1.55 -17.86 8.96
CA ALA A 64 1.22 -18.13 10.36
C ALA A 64 1.42 -19.62 10.65
N ASP A 65 1.76 -19.92 11.90
CA ASP A 65 1.88 -21.28 12.38
C ASP A 65 0.55 -21.75 12.97
N VAL A 66 0.17 -22.98 12.66
CA VAL A 66 -1.03 -23.61 13.23
C VAL A 66 -0.63 -24.34 14.50
N LEU A 67 -1.15 -23.88 15.63
CA LEU A 67 -0.93 -24.49 16.94
C LEU A 67 -2.16 -25.29 17.37
N PRO A 68 -1.98 -26.40 18.12
CA PRO A 68 -3.09 -27.15 18.67
C PRO A 68 -3.89 -26.28 19.65
N HIS A 69 -5.21 -26.44 19.66
CA HIS A 69 -6.07 -25.72 20.59
C HIS A 69 -5.75 -26.07 22.06
N GLN A 70 -5.43 -27.34 22.31
CA GLN A 70 -5.05 -27.86 23.61
C GLN A 70 -3.92 -28.87 23.46
N GLN A 71 -2.93 -28.80 24.35
CA GLN A 71 -1.82 -29.74 24.43
C GLN A 71 -1.63 -30.10 25.90
N VAL A 72 -1.70 -31.39 26.22
CA VAL A 72 -1.59 -31.88 27.60
C VAL A 72 -0.65 -33.08 27.61
N ALA A 73 0.30 -33.08 28.54
CA ALA A 73 1.13 -34.23 28.83
C ALA A 73 0.48 -35.04 29.96
N ILE A 74 0.18 -36.32 29.69
CA ILE A 74 -0.48 -37.21 30.63
C ILE A 74 0.59 -38.02 31.38
N PHE A 75 0.53 -38.00 32.70
CA PHE A 75 1.44 -38.74 33.57
C PHE A 75 0.65 -39.56 34.59
N SER A 76 1.24 -40.68 35.04
CA SER A 76 0.66 -41.46 36.14
C SER A 76 0.79 -40.70 37.45
N LYS A 77 -0.28 -40.68 38.25
CA LYS A 77 -0.26 -40.15 39.62
C LYS A 77 0.41 -41.08 40.62
N VAL A 78 0.53 -42.37 40.27
CA VAL A 78 1.02 -43.42 41.14
C VAL A 78 2.13 -44.20 40.44
N SER A 79 3.12 -44.63 41.22
CA SER A 79 4.17 -45.54 40.73
C SER A 79 3.59 -46.94 40.63
N GLY A 80 3.79 -47.59 39.49
CA GLY A 80 3.29 -48.94 39.24
C GLY A 80 3.67 -49.44 37.85
N TYR A 81 3.31 -50.67 37.55
CA TYR A 81 3.53 -51.29 36.25
C TYR A 81 2.33 -51.10 35.33
N ILE A 82 2.55 -50.98 34.03
CA ILE A 82 1.45 -50.94 33.06
C ILE A 82 0.88 -52.35 32.93
N LYS A 83 -0.39 -52.52 33.32
CA LYS A 83 -1.12 -53.78 33.20
C LYS A 83 -1.81 -53.91 31.85
N ARG A 84 -2.40 -52.82 31.36
CA ARG A 84 -3.09 -52.79 30.06
C ARG A 84 -3.04 -51.41 29.44
N LEU A 85 -2.91 -51.38 28.11
CA LEU A 85 -3.06 -50.18 27.30
C LEU A 85 -4.43 -50.19 26.63
N GLY A 86 -5.18 -49.10 26.79
CA GLY A 86 -6.55 -48.95 26.30
C GLY A 86 -6.69 -48.09 25.03
N ALA A 87 -5.62 -47.44 24.60
CA ALA A 87 -5.56 -46.64 23.37
C ALA A 87 -4.20 -46.82 22.70
N ASP A 88 -4.16 -46.83 21.37
CA ASP A 88 -2.93 -46.91 20.59
C ASP A 88 -2.46 -45.52 20.12
N LEU A 89 -1.24 -45.46 19.62
CA LEU A 89 -0.64 -44.23 19.12
C LEU A 89 -1.37 -43.73 17.87
N GLY A 90 -1.92 -42.53 17.97
CA GLY A 90 -2.66 -41.87 16.87
C GLY A 90 -4.18 -42.04 16.96
N ASP A 91 -4.69 -42.78 17.94
CA ASP A 91 -6.12 -42.89 18.17
C ASP A 91 -6.71 -41.58 18.68
N PHE A 92 -7.94 -41.31 18.25
CA PHE A 92 -8.75 -40.23 18.83
C PHE A 92 -9.35 -40.72 20.14
N VAL A 93 -9.13 -39.94 21.21
CA VAL A 93 -9.62 -40.25 22.55
C VAL A 93 -10.53 -39.14 23.08
N THR A 94 -11.48 -39.50 23.93
CA THR A 94 -12.39 -38.56 24.57
C THR A 94 -12.06 -38.33 26.04
N GLU A 95 -12.60 -37.26 26.61
CA GLU A 95 -12.48 -37.00 28.05
C GLU A 95 -13.03 -38.18 28.87
N GLY A 96 -12.29 -38.56 29.92
CA GLY A 96 -12.66 -39.67 30.81
C GLY A 96 -12.38 -41.08 30.25
N GLN A 97 -11.90 -41.21 29.01
CA GLN A 97 -11.54 -42.51 28.45
C GLN A 97 -10.33 -43.12 29.18
N LEU A 98 -10.42 -44.41 29.50
CA LEU A 98 -9.32 -45.15 30.12
C LEU A 98 -8.21 -45.40 29.09
N LEU A 99 -7.09 -44.69 29.25
CA LEU A 99 -5.93 -44.82 28.36
C LEU A 99 -4.98 -45.94 28.80
N VAL A 100 -4.72 -46.03 30.11
CA VAL A 100 -3.74 -46.97 30.68
C VAL A 100 -4.25 -47.48 32.03
N GLU A 101 -4.21 -48.79 32.22
CA GLU A 101 -4.42 -49.44 33.51
C GLU A 101 -3.05 -49.66 34.18
N VAL A 102 -2.83 -49.00 35.32
CA VAL A 102 -1.59 -49.11 36.10
C VAL A 102 -1.85 -50.00 37.31
N GLU A 103 -1.04 -51.04 37.47
CA GLU A 103 -1.06 -51.93 38.62
C GLU A 103 -0.01 -51.49 39.64
N ALA A 104 -0.48 -51.01 40.79
CA ALA A 104 0.33 -50.57 41.91
C ALA A 104 0.07 -51.47 43.13
N LEU A 105 0.86 -52.55 43.26
CA LEU A 105 0.68 -53.56 44.31
C LEU A 105 0.85 -52.98 45.71
N GLU A 106 1.84 -52.09 45.91
CA GLU A 106 2.07 -51.44 47.20
C GLU A 106 0.89 -50.56 47.62
N LEU A 107 0.30 -49.83 46.68
CA LEU A 107 -0.85 -48.98 46.94
C LEU A 107 -2.09 -49.82 47.29
N ALA A 108 -2.30 -50.93 46.57
CA ALA A 108 -3.39 -51.85 46.87
C ALA A 108 -3.25 -52.44 48.28
N ALA A 109 -2.05 -52.87 48.67
CA ALA A 109 -1.78 -53.37 50.02
C ALA A 109 -2.02 -52.30 51.09
N ALA A 110 -1.59 -51.06 50.86
CA ALA A 110 -1.81 -49.94 51.78
C ALA A 110 -3.31 -49.62 51.97
N VAL A 111 -4.11 -49.71 50.90
CA VAL A 111 -5.56 -49.53 50.98
C VAL A 111 -6.21 -50.64 51.81
N GLU A 112 -5.83 -51.90 51.62
CA GLU A 112 -6.36 -53.02 52.41
C GLU A 112 -5.98 -52.90 53.89
N GLN A 113 -4.75 -52.49 54.19
CA GLN A 113 -4.32 -52.22 55.56
C GLN A 113 -5.15 -51.10 56.21
N ALA A 114 -5.40 -50.01 55.48
CA ALA A 114 -6.21 -48.90 55.98
C ALA A 114 -7.66 -49.31 56.23
N ARG A 115 -8.24 -50.13 55.35
CA ARG A 115 -9.60 -50.68 55.52
C ARG A 115 -9.70 -51.57 56.76
N ALA A 116 -8.71 -52.44 56.98
CA ALA A 116 -8.66 -53.27 58.19
C ALA A 116 -8.59 -52.40 59.46
N ALA A 117 -7.77 -51.34 59.45
CA ALA A 117 -7.67 -50.42 60.58
C ALA A 117 -9.00 -49.71 60.89
N VAL A 118 -9.73 -49.27 59.86
CA VAL A 118 -11.07 -48.67 60.04
C VAL A 118 -12.06 -49.71 60.60
N ALA A 119 -12.09 -50.92 60.04
CA ALA A 119 -12.99 -51.97 60.51
C ALA A 119 -12.73 -52.36 61.99
N THR A 120 -11.47 -52.37 62.43
CA THR A 120 -11.14 -52.61 63.85
C THR A 120 -11.51 -51.45 64.77
N ALA A 121 -11.63 -50.23 64.26
CA ALA A 121 -12.02 -49.06 65.04
C ALA A 121 -13.53 -48.86 65.12
N GLU A 122 -14.26 -49.37 64.12
CA GLU A 122 -15.73 -49.37 64.08
C GLU A 122 -16.36 -50.55 64.85
N ALA A 123 -15.57 -51.56 65.21
CA ALA A 123 -15.95 -52.71 66.04
C ALA A 123 -15.86 -52.41 67.54
#